data_AF-A0A5C6RNV6-F1
#
_entry.id   AF-A0A5C6RNV6-F1
#
_cell.length_a   1.000
_cell.length_b   1.000
_cell.length_c   1.000
_cell.angle_alpha   90.00
_cell.angle_beta   90.00
_cell.angle_gamma   90.00
#
_symmetry.space_group_name_H-M   'P 1'
#
loop_
_entity.id
_entity.type
_entity.pdbx_description
1 polymer ?
#
loop_
_entity_poly.entity_id
_entity_poly.type
_entity_poly.pdbx_seq_one_letter_code
_entity_poly.pdbx_strand_id
1 'polypeptide(L)' 'MELKKISPKATVSPQIAAMDMAAIKAAGYRAIICNRPDGEGADQPSFEEIEA' A
#
# COMPACT_ATOMS: atom_id res chain seq x y z
N MET A 1 -9.13 1.59 2.31
CA MET A 1 -8.10 0.64 2.76
C MET A 1 -8.74 -0.66 3.25
N GLU A 2 -8.43 -1.81 2.63
CA GLU A 2 -8.89 -3.14 3.07
C GLU A 2 -7.68 -4.07 3.17
N LEU A 3 -7.37 -4.56 4.38
CA LEU A 3 -6.23 -5.45 4.62
C LEU A 3 -6.69 -6.90 4.72
N LYS A 4 -6.22 -7.74 3.81
CA LYS A 4 -6.47 -9.18 3.82
C LYS A 4 -5.21 -9.94 4.20
N LYS A 5 -5.22 -10.52 5.41
CA LYS A 5 -4.11 -11.35 5.88
C LYS A 5 -4.09 -12.69 5.14
N ILE A 6 -2.97 -13.01 4.51
CA ILE A 6 -2.78 -14.27 3.76
C ILE A 6 -1.95 -15.25 4.57
N SER A 7 -0.96 -14.75 5.32
CA SER A 7 -0.11 -15.56 6.19
C SER A 7 0.37 -14.74 7.39
N PRO A 8 1.08 -15.35 8.36
CA PRO A 8 1.70 -14.61 9.45
C PRO A 8 2.68 -13.52 8.99
N LYS A 9 3.26 -13.65 7.78
CA LYS A 9 4.28 -12.74 7.24
C LYS A 9 3.79 -11.85 6.09
N ALA A 10 2.61 -12.12 5.54
CA ALA A 10 2.10 -11.42 4.36
C ALA A 10 0.63 -11.02 4.51
N THR A 11 0.36 -9.76 4.22
CA THR A 11 -0.99 -9.18 4.08
C THR A 11 -1.03 -8.48 2.74
N VAL A 12 -2.17 -8.57 2.05
CA VAL A 12 -2.39 -7.91 0.76
C VAL A 12 -3.52 -6.90 0.90
N SER A 13 -3.53 -5.90 0.02
CA SER A 13 -4.55 -4.85 -0.04
C SER A 13 -4.85 -4.55 -1.51
N PRO A 14 -6.06 -4.07 -1.83
CA PRO A 14 -6.28 -3.24 -3.02
C PRO A 14 -5.39 -1.98 -3.01
N GLN A 15 -5.48 -1.16 -4.06
CA GLN A 15 -4.79 0.13 -4.14
C GLN A 15 -4.94 0.94 -2.84
N ILE A 16 -3.80 1.34 -2.27
CA ILE A 16 -3.73 2.24 -1.12
C ILE A 16 -3.56 3.69 -1.59
N ALA A 17 -3.96 4.64 -0.75
CA ALA A 17 -3.69 6.07 -0.94
C ALA A 17 -2.59 6.55 0.03
N ALA A 18 -1.97 7.70 -0.26
CA ALA A 18 -0.94 8.31 0.60
C ALA A 18 -1.42 8.50 2.06
N MET A 19 -2.69 8.84 2.25
CA MET A 19 -3.29 9.01 3.58
C MET A 19 -3.36 7.71 4.41
N ASP A 20 -3.28 6.53 3.78
CA ASP A 20 -3.34 5.24 4.47
C ASP A 20 -2.00 4.88 5.14
N MET A 21 -0.89 5.53 4.78
CA MET A 21 0.47 5.18 5.22
C MET A 21 0.63 5.22 6.75
N ALA A 22 0.05 6.22 7.40
CA ALA A 22 0.06 6.32 8.86
C ALA A 22 -0.66 5.14 9.53
N ALA A 23 -1.81 4.72 8.97
CA ALA A 23 -2.57 3.59 9.48
C ALA A 23 -1.85 2.25 9.23
N ILE A 24 -1.21 2.08 8.06
CA ILE A 24 -0.38 0.91 7.74
C ILE A 24 0.76 0.76 8.75
N LYS A 25 1.46 1.86 9.04
CA LYS A 25 2.55 1.87 10.03
C LYS A 25 2.04 1.56 11.43
N ALA A 26 0.92 2.16 11.84
CA ALA A 26 0.30 1.90 13.14
C ALA A 26 -0.17 0.45 13.29
N ALA A 27 -0.58 -0.20 12.19
CA ALA A 27 -0.92 -1.62 12.16
C ALA A 27 0.30 -2.56 12.25
N GLY A 28 1.53 -2.01 12.26
CA GLY A 28 2.76 -2.77 12.52
C GLY A 28 3.43 -3.35 11.27
N TYR A 29 3.06 -2.91 10.07
CA TYR A 29 3.72 -3.34 8.84
C TYR A 29 5.05 -2.59 8.64
N ARG A 30 6.11 -3.35 8.34
CA ARG A 30 7.48 -2.82 8.18
C ARG A 30 7.76 -2.28 6.77
N ALA A 31 7.16 -2.90 5.76
CA ALA A 31 7.46 -2.63 4.37
C ALA A 31 6.21 -2.84 3.52
N ILE A 32 6.14 -2.10 2.42
CA ILE A 32 5.13 -2.23 1.38
C ILE A 32 5.84 -2.70 0.12
N ILE A 33 5.23 -3.65 -0.59
CA ILE A 33 5.70 -4.10 -1.90
C ILE A 33 4.67 -3.60 -2.91
N CYS A 34 5.06 -2.63 -3.73
CA CYS A 34 4.21 -2.13 -4.80
C CYS A 34 4.35 -3.06 -6.01
N ASN A 35 3.24 -3.66 -6.45
CA ASN A 35 3.20 -4.55 -7.61
C ASN A 35 2.54 -3.90 -8.84
N ARG A 36 2.18 -2.61 -8.75
CA ARG A 36 1.53 -1.84 -9.82
C ARG A 36 2.49 -0.72 -10.26
N PRO A 37 3.15 -0.77 -11.44
CA PRO A 37 4.03 0.30 -11.94
C PRO A 37 3.33 1.65 -12.08
N ASP A 38 4.10 2.74 -12.01
CA ASP A 38 3.61 4.10 -12.30
C ASP A 38 3.03 4.20 -13.73
N GLY A 39 1.89 4.89 -13.86
CA GLY A 39 1.16 5.07 -15.11
C GLY A 39 0.30 3.89 -15.58
N GLU A 40 0.11 2.83 -14.79
CA GLU A 40 -0.76 1.71 -15.19
C GLU A 40 -2.24 2.10 -15.30
N GLY A 41 -2.73 3.02 -14.46
CA GLY A 41 -4.07 3.61 -14.56
C GLY A 41 -4.14 5.06 -14.10
N ALA A 42 -5.16 5.79 -14.54
CA ALA A 42 -5.33 7.22 -14.26
C ALA A 42 -5.74 7.53 -12.81
N ASP A 43 -6.19 6.51 -12.08
CA ASP A 43 -6.72 6.59 -10.71
C ASP A 43 -5.68 6.22 -9.64
N GLN A 44 -4.45 5.90 -10.05
CA GLN A 44 -3.42 5.43 -9.15
C GLN A 44 -2.57 6.59 -8.61
N PRO A 45 -2.19 6.56 -7.33
CA PRO A 45 -1.12 7.40 -6.83
C PRO A 45 0.22 6.97 -7.44
N SER A 46 1.10 7.94 -7.63
CA SER A 46 2.49 7.73 -8.01
C SER A 46 3.30 7.10 -6.88
N PHE A 47 4.46 6.54 -7.22
CA PHE A 47 5.39 6.02 -6.22
C PHE A 47 5.88 7.10 -5.26
N GLU A 48 6.13 8.30 -5.78
CA GLU A 48 6.58 9.46 -4.99
C GLU A 48 5.52 9.88 -3.96
N GLU A 49 4.23 9.87 -4.32
CA GLU A 49 3.15 10.16 -3.39
C GLU A 49 3.01 9.14 -2.25
N ILE A 50 3.44 7.89 -2.48
CA ILE A 50 3.39 6.81 -1.47
C ILE A 50 4.67 6.78 -0.61
N GLU A 51 5.81 7.24 -1.11
CA GLU A 51 7.09 7.24 -0.37
C GLU A 51 7.19 8.37 0.68
N ALA A 52 6.43 9.46 0.51
CA ALA A 52 6.42 10.65 1.37
C ALA A 52 5.92 10.40 2.81
#